data_AF-A0A8E6B3H2-F1
#
_entry.id   AF-A0A8E6B3H2-F1
#
_cell.length_a   1.000
_cell.length_b   1.000
_cell.length_c   1.000
_cell.angle_alpha   90.00
_cell.angle_beta   90.00
_cell.angle_gamma   90.00
#
_symmetry.space_group_name_H-M   'P 1'
#
loop_
_entity.id
_entity.type
_entity.pdbx_description
1 polymer ?
#
loop_
_entity_poly.entity_id
_entity_poly.type
_entity_poly.pdbx_seq_one_letter_code
_entity_poly.pdbx_strand_id
1 'polypeptide(L)'
;MVMASLAWNLKAWWALTLPETPGRWREKHRDQKQSVLKMEFKTFLNAFMLLPCQIVRKAGRIVYRLLGWNPHLPIFFRLLKALRC
;
A
#
# COMPACT_ATOMS: atom_id res chain seq x y z
N MET A 1 4.80 -15.69 19.19
CA MET A 1 3.72 -14.70 18.91
C MET A 1 4.22 -13.32 18.45
N VAL A 2 5.49 -12.95 18.67
CA VAL A 2 6.04 -11.62 18.32
C VAL A 2 5.96 -11.30 16.81
N MET A 3 6.31 -12.25 15.95
CA MET A 3 6.28 -12.01 14.50
C MET A 3 4.87 -11.71 13.97
N ALA A 4 3.85 -12.35 14.54
CA ALA A 4 2.46 -12.12 14.16
C ALA A 4 1.95 -10.76 14.65
N SER A 5 2.27 -10.36 15.88
CA SER A 5 1.88 -9.04 16.40
C SER A 5 2.57 -7.91 15.64
N LEU A 6 3.85 -8.08 15.29
CA LEU A 6 4.58 -7.10 14.47
C LEU A 6 3.97 -6.96 13.07
N ALA A 7 3.62 -8.06 12.43
CA ALA A 7 2.96 -8.07 11.12
C ALA A 7 1.61 -7.33 11.13
N TRP A 8 0.79 -7.57 12.15
CA TRP A 8 -0.48 -6.86 12.33
C TRP A 8 -0.29 -5.37 12.62
N ASN A 9 0.70 -5.02 13.46
CA ASN A 9 1.04 -3.62 13.73
C ASN A 9 1.52 -2.90 12.47
N LEU A 10 2.36 -3.53 11.65
CA LEU A 10 2.82 -2.98 10.38
C LEU A 10 1.65 -2.68 9.45
N LYS A 11 0.72 -3.63 9.30
CA LYS A 11 -0.48 -3.42 8.48
C LYS A 11 -1.37 -2.29 9.02
N ALA A 12 -1.58 -2.23 10.33
CA ALA A 12 -2.38 -1.18 10.96
C ALA A 12 -1.75 0.21 10.74
N TRP A 13 -0.43 0.33 10.97
CA TRP A 13 0.33 1.55 10.68
C TRP A 13 0.22 1.95 9.20
N TRP A 14 0.38 0.99 8.28
CA TRP A 14 0.27 1.22 6.84
C TRP A 14 -1.11 1.73 6.43
N ALA A 15 -2.18 1.16 7.01
CA ALA A 15 -3.53 1.61 6.75
C ALA A 15 -3.82 2.99 7.37
N LEU A 16 -3.28 3.29 8.56
CA LEU A 16 -3.49 4.56 9.25
C LEU A 16 -2.72 5.73 8.64
N THR A 17 -1.57 5.47 8.02
CA THR A 17 -0.74 6.47 7.32
C THR A 17 -1.32 6.93 5.99
N LEU A 18 -2.35 6.23 5.46
CA LEU A 18 -3.05 6.68 4.25
C LEU A 18 -3.69 8.05 4.46
N PRO A 19 -3.34 9.06 3.64
CA PRO A 19 -3.91 10.38 3.77
C PRO A 19 -5.38 10.39 3.33
N GLU A 20 -6.24 10.90 4.21
CA GLU A 20 -7.62 11.26 3.88
C GLU A 20 -7.59 12.69 3.30
N THR A 21 -7.29 12.81 2.01
CA THR A 21 -7.22 14.13 1.36
C THR A 21 -8.58 14.84 1.48
N PRO A 22 -8.64 16.06 2.06
CA PRO A 22 -9.88 16.82 2.15
C PRO A 22 -10.37 17.22 0.75
N GLY A 23 -11.65 16.99 0.46
CA GLY A 23 -12.27 17.33 -0.83
C GLY A 23 -13.28 16.27 -1.30
N ARG A 24 -13.60 16.31 -2.61
CA ARG A 24 -14.62 15.46 -3.26
C ARG A 24 -14.39 13.94 -3.11
N TRP A 25 -13.15 13.51 -2.84
CA TRP A 25 -12.79 12.10 -2.70
C TRP A 25 -12.64 11.61 -1.25
N ARG A 26 -12.96 12.45 -0.25
CA ARG A 26 -12.75 12.16 1.17
C ARG A 26 -13.47 10.89 1.63
N GLU A 27 -14.75 10.74 1.28
CA GLU A 27 -15.54 9.54 1.63
C GLU A 27 -14.94 8.28 1.00
N LYS A 28 -14.64 8.31 -0.31
CA LYS A 28 -13.98 7.20 -1.00
C LYS A 28 -12.63 6.84 -0.37
N HIS A 29 -11.84 7.83 0.08
CA HIS A 29 -10.56 7.58 0.74
C HIS A 29 -10.73 6.97 2.14
N ARG A 30 -11.77 7.38 2.86
CA ARG A 30 -12.13 6.79 4.15
C ARG A 30 -12.56 5.33 3.98
N ASP A 31 -13.37 5.03 2.98
CA ASP A 31 -13.80 3.67 2.66
C ASP A 31 -12.61 2.79 2.25
N GLN A 32 -11.71 3.32 1.42
CA GLN A 32 -10.47 2.64 1.04
C GLN A 32 -9.61 2.31 2.26
N LYS A 33 -9.40 3.28 3.16
CA LYS A 33 -8.66 3.08 4.41
C LYS A 33 -9.33 2.02 5.29
N GLN A 34 -10.64 2.08 5.45
CA GLN A 34 -11.38 1.10 6.24
C GLN A 34 -11.35 -0.30 5.61
N SER A 35 -11.36 -0.40 4.28
CA SER A 35 -11.21 -1.68 3.57
C SER A 35 -9.86 -2.34 3.87
N VAL A 36 -8.77 -1.57 3.93
CA VAL A 36 -7.42 -2.10 4.24
C VAL A 36 -7.32 -2.51 5.71
N LEU A 37 -7.94 -1.74 6.63
CA LEU A 37 -8.00 -2.11 8.05
C LEU A 37 -8.75 -3.43 8.27
N LYS A 38 -9.90 -3.61 7.61
CA LYS A 38 -10.75 -4.81 7.72
C LYS A 38 -10.23 -6.03 6.95
N MET A 39 -9.30 -5.84 6.01
CA MET A 39 -8.74 -6.90 5.17
C MET A 39 -8.09 -7.99 6.03
N GLU A 40 -7.88 -9.21 5.52
CA GLU A 40 -7.01 -10.17 6.20
C GLU A 40 -5.53 -9.90 5.90
N PHE A 41 -4.61 -10.34 6.77
CA PHE A 41 -3.17 -10.13 6.55
C PHE A 41 -2.66 -10.81 5.26
N LYS A 42 -3.17 -12.00 4.93
CA LYS A 42 -2.80 -12.72 3.69
C LYS A 42 -3.21 -11.92 2.44
N THR A 43 -4.43 -11.39 2.43
CA THR A 43 -4.92 -10.55 1.32
C THR A 43 -4.12 -9.25 1.24
N PHE A 44 -3.74 -8.67 2.38
CA PHE A 44 -2.87 -7.50 2.43
C PHE A 44 -1.49 -7.78 1.82
N LEU A 45 -0.87 -8.91 2.14
CA LEU A 45 0.40 -9.33 1.54
C LEU A 45 0.29 -9.42 0.02
N ASN A 46 -0.70 -10.16 -0.49
CA ASN A 46 -0.90 -10.32 -1.93
C ASN A 46 -1.23 -9.00 -2.62
N ALA A 47 -1.93 -8.10 -1.93
CA ALA A 47 -2.35 -6.84 -2.52
C ALA A 47 -1.26 -5.76 -2.56
N PHE A 48 -0.38 -5.73 -1.55
CA PHE A 48 0.54 -4.60 -1.35
C PHE A 48 2.02 -4.96 -1.24
N MET A 49 2.37 -6.18 -0.83
CA MET A 49 3.78 -6.60 -0.65
C MET A 49 4.26 -7.54 -1.75
N LEU A 50 3.47 -8.57 -2.08
CA LEU A 50 3.78 -9.60 -3.05
C LEU A 50 3.32 -9.19 -4.46
N LEU A 51 3.67 -7.95 -4.84
CA LEU A 51 3.37 -7.42 -6.16
C LEU A 51 4.47 -7.82 -7.14
N PRO A 52 4.14 -8.37 -8.32
CA PRO A 52 5.14 -8.68 -9.32
C PRO A 52 5.77 -7.37 -9.80
N CYS A 53 7.06 -7.19 -9.53
CA CYS A 53 7.80 -6.01 -9.93
C CYS A 53 9.13 -6.39 -10.62
N GLN A 54 9.46 -5.65 -11.67
CA GLN A 54 10.72 -5.72 -12.38
C GLN A 54 11.63 -4.61 -11.86
N ILE A 55 12.83 -4.98 -11.42
CA ILE A 55 13.87 -4.04 -11.04
C ILE A 55 14.72 -3.75 -12.27
N VAL A 56 14.58 -2.54 -12.82
CA VAL A 56 15.37 -2.08 -13.96
C VAL A 56 16.49 -1.19 -13.44
N ARG A 57 17.73 -1.66 -13.54
CA ARG A 57 18.93 -0.89 -13.19
C ARG A 57 19.41 -0.12 -14.42
N LYS A 58 19.39 1.21 -14.34
CA LYS A 58 20.01 2.12 -15.32
C LYS A 58 21.30 2.71 -14.72
N ALA A 59 22.08 3.43 -15.51
CA ALA A 59 23.42 3.98 -15.17
C ALA A 59 23.41 5.10 -14.08
N GLY A 60 22.62 4.93 -13.01
CA GLY A 60 22.45 5.90 -11.91
C GLY A 60 21.05 5.90 -11.29
N ARG A 61 20.12 5.08 -11.81
CA ARG A 61 18.74 5.01 -11.28
C ARG A 61 18.24 3.58 -11.25
N ILE A 62 17.63 3.21 -10.13
CA ILE A 62 16.86 1.97 -10.00
C ILE A 62 15.39 2.34 -10.24
N VAL A 63 14.75 1.67 -11.20
CA VAL A 63 13.33 1.85 -11.50
C VAL A 63 12.60 0.57 -11.13
N TYR A 64 11.66 0.68 -10.21
CA TYR A 64 10.73 -0.41 -9.87
C TYR A 64 9.51 -0.32 -10.79
N ARG A 65 9.37 -1.28 -11.70
CA ARG A 65 8.25 -1.37 -12.64
C ARG A 65 7.29 -2.46 -12.17
N LEU A 66 6.05 -2.12 -11.85
CA LEU A 66 5.02 -3.11 -11.53
C LEU A 66 4.57 -3.81 -12.82
N LEU A 67 4.52 -5.14 -12.80
CA LEU A 67 4.20 -6.00 -13.94
C LEU A 67 2.75 -6.50 -13.92
N GLY A 68 2.03 -6.31 -12.81
CA GLY A 68 0.64 -6.75 -12.63
C GLY A 68 -0.26 -5.60 -12.24
N TRP A 69 -1.54 -5.71 -12.61
CA TRP A 69 -2.58 -4.79 -12.17
C TRP A 69 -3.32 -5.35 -10.96
N ASN A 70 -3.65 -4.48 -10.00
CA ASN A 70 -4.47 -4.81 -8.84
C ASN A 70 -5.37 -3.60 -8.50
N PRO A 71 -6.66 -3.80 -8.17
CA PRO A 71 -7.57 -2.74 -7.72
C PRO A 71 -7.04 -1.83 -6.61
N HIS A 72 -6.15 -2.35 -5.75
CA HIS A 72 -5.57 -1.61 -4.63
C HIS A 72 -4.33 -0.76 -4.98
N LEU A 73 -3.80 -0.86 -6.22
CA LEU A 73 -2.63 -0.08 -6.65
C LEU A 73 -2.80 1.45 -6.51
N PRO A 74 -3.96 2.06 -6.80
CA PRO A 74 -4.15 3.50 -6.59
C PRO A 74 -3.99 3.92 -5.11
N ILE A 75 -4.36 3.04 -4.18
CA ILE A 75 -4.18 3.25 -2.74
C ILE A 75 -2.68 3.17 -2.40
N PHE A 76 -1.99 2.17 -2.93
CA PHE A 76 -0.55 1.99 -2.78
C PHE A 76 0.26 3.20 -3.29
N PHE A 77 -0.01 3.67 -4.51
CA PHE A 77 0.68 4.84 -5.07
C PHE A 77 0.40 6.14 -4.29
N ARG A 78 -0.81 6.27 -3.72
CA ARG A 78 -1.12 7.41 -2.86
C ARG A 78 -0.27 7.40 -1.60
N LEU A 79 -0.09 6.23 -1.00
CA LEU A 79 0.79 6.09 0.15
C LEU A 79 2.25 6.40 -0.21
N LEU A 80 2.77 5.86 -1.31
CA LEU A 80 4.14 6.17 -1.77
C LEU A 80 4.34 7.67 -1.95
N LYS A 81 3.36 8.35 -2.55
CA LYS A 81 3.37 9.82 -2.69
C LYS A 81 3.37 10.55 -1.35
N ALA A 82 2.66 10.04 -0.35
CA ALA A 82 2.62 10.61 1.00
C ALA A 82 3.95 10.41 1.74
N LEU A 83 4.59 9.24 1.57
CA LEU A 83 5.88 8.91 2.16
C LEU A 83 7.07 9.55 1.45
N ARG A 84 6.84 10.21 0.29
CA ARG A 84 7.88 10.84 -0.55
C ARG A 84 9.01 9.86 -0.92
N CYS A 85 8.66 8.61 -1.23
CA CYS A 85 9.59 7.59 -1.72
C CYS A 85 9.49 7.42 -3.24
#